data_AF-A0A951HEH2-F1
#
_entry.id   AF-A0A951HEH2-F1
#
_cell.length_a   1.000
_cell.length_b   1.000
_cell.length_c   1.000
_cell.angle_alpha   90.00
_cell.angle_beta   90.00
_cell.angle_gamma   90.00
#
_symmetry.space_group_name_H-M   'P 1'
#
loop_
_entity.id
_entity.type
_entity.pdbx_description
1 polymer ?
#
loop_
_entity_poly.entity_id
_entity_poly.type
_entity_poly.pdbx_seq_one_letter_code
_entity_poly.pdbx_strand_id
1 'polypeptide(L)'
;MPLTPESIANIEDFDQLLEYFGEELKWPLVFDPALEDIADVYSASELQILPATEKQLAGGVVHGLQKMVEDQPWGIFFVQFDNGAISVQALRDVLRRLVSKSAGRQAFAADDLLFVCATKDFQHFAFVHFQKRGAGQPLFETFGWTRGDAHLRTLCEFNLERLRWHDAFEADANKWRDAWRSAFDVSAVTSRFFTQYEERFRAVETKVKGFEPPHGATQAVKDEWEEKRNAWTQKLFNRLLFVAFLQKKGWMTPPATAPNGRNYLESLWHDYVARKEELEAESFFTSRLKPLFVALNTFNAKLDFLVGDVPYLNGGLFDTEEDGRTDPPDVQVEDKVIQDIIFELFARYNFTVEESTPLDVQVAVDPEMLGKVFEKLILKRDRKAGGSFYTPRVIVTFMCREALKRYLGDKYAPLIECGDVSGISVEEAGDLLDKLAAVRVVDPACGSGAYLLGMLHELFVLNKKLDTTARRANARDDYKRKLDIIQNNLFGVDLDDFAVHIARLRLWLSLVVEFDTASGEKPDPLPNLDFKIETGDSLTAPNPSAITLQREEYLKLAAQLFELEKEWFEEGEKERGVKVSEQGHK
;
A
#
# COMPACT_ATOMS: atom_id res chain seq x y z
N MET A 1 -10.57 12.89 27.88
CA MET A 1 -10.91 13.45 26.56
C MET A 1 -10.50 12.45 25.48
N PRO A 2 -11.19 12.45 24.32
CA PRO A 2 -10.71 11.70 23.16
C PRO A 2 -9.40 12.30 22.67
N LEU A 3 -8.45 11.46 22.27
CA LEU A 3 -7.21 11.92 21.64
C LEU A 3 -7.55 12.55 20.28
N THR A 4 -7.03 13.73 19.99
CA THR A 4 -7.29 14.45 18.74
C THR A 4 -6.02 14.57 17.89
N PRO A 5 -6.13 14.67 16.56
CA PRO A 5 -4.98 14.99 15.71
C PRO A 5 -4.25 16.28 16.12
N GLU A 6 -4.97 17.25 16.67
CA GLU A 6 -4.44 18.53 17.13
C GLU A 6 -3.44 18.38 18.29
N SER A 7 -3.67 17.41 19.19
CA SER A 7 -2.79 17.20 20.35
C SER A 7 -1.43 16.60 20.00
N ILE A 8 -1.30 15.96 18.83
CA ILE A 8 -0.02 15.42 18.31
C ILE A 8 0.60 16.29 17.22
N ALA A 9 -0.16 17.21 16.63
CA ALA A 9 0.32 18.10 15.56
C ALA A 9 1.37 19.11 16.06
N ASN A 10 1.32 19.45 17.36
CA ASN A 10 2.16 20.47 17.98
C ASN A 10 3.43 19.92 18.63
N ILE A 11 3.72 18.62 18.49
CA ILE A 11 4.92 18.02 19.08
C ILE A 11 6.12 18.33 18.18
N GLU A 12 7.05 19.15 18.69
CA GLU A 12 8.24 19.64 18.00
C GLU A 12 9.55 19.22 18.68
N ASP A 13 9.48 18.73 19.92
CA ASP A 13 10.64 18.30 20.69
C ASP A 13 10.31 17.13 21.65
N PHE A 14 11.33 16.67 22.38
CA PHE A 14 11.23 15.54 23.29
C PHE A 14 10.42 15.89 24.55
N ASP A 15 10.51 17.12 25.04
CA ASP A 15 9.82 17.54 26.26
C ASP A 15 8.31 17.59 26.03
N GLN A 16 7.88 18.14 24.89
CA GLN A 16 6.48 18.15 24.44
C GLN A 16 5.95 16.73 24.20
N LEU A 17 6.79 15.81 23.73
CA LEU A 17 6.41 14.40 23.58
C LEU A 17 6.17 13.74 24.95
N LEU A 18 7.01 14.02 25.95
CA LEU A 18 6.83 13.52 27.31
C LEU A 18 5.61 14.16 28.00
N GLU A 19 5.37 15.45 27.78
CA GLU A 19 4.17 16.14 28.23
C GLU A 19 2.92 15.47 27.64
N TYR A 20 2.92 15.17 26.34
CA TYR A 20 1.85 14.44 25.68
C TYR A 20 1.62 13.05 26.32
N PHE A 21 2.68 12.30 26.62
CA PHE A 21 2.57 11.00 27.30
C PHE A 21 1.96 11.12 28.69
N GLY A 22 2.37 12.12 29.48
CA GLY A 22 1.82 12.35 30.82
C GLY A 22 0.38 12.87 30.80
N GLU A 23 0.09 13.87 29.97
CA GLU A 23 -1.19 14.59 30.01
C GLU A 23 -2.28 13.90 29.20
N GLU A 24 -1.99 13.41 27.99
CA GLU A 24 -3.01 12.86 27.09
C GLU A 24 -3.11 11.33 27.24
N LEU A 25 -1.96 10.65 27.17
CA LEU A 25 -1.89 9.20 27.36
C LEU A 25 -1.92 8.78 28.83
N LYS A 26 -1.83 9.71 29.78
CA LYS A 26 -1.90 9.47 31.22
C LYS A 26 -0.81 8.54 31.76
N TRP A 27 0.33 8.46 31.07
CA TRP A 27 1.45 7.66 31.54
C TRP A 27 1.94 8.19 32.89
N PRO A 28 2.13 7.34 33.90
CA PRO A 28 2.59 7.76 35.22
C PRO A 28 4.10 8.06 35.18
N LEU A 29 4.48 9.09 34.44
CA LEU A 29 5.84 9.57 34.34
C LEU A 29 6.16 10.40 35.59
N VAL A 30 7.19 9.98 36.33
CA VAL A 30 7.67 10.73 37.50
C VAL A 30 8.58 11.86 37.00
N PHE A 31 8.03 13.06 36.88
CA PHE A 31 8.84 14.28 36.76
C PHE A 31 9.38 14.64 38.15
N ASP A 32 10.65 14.33 38.43
CA ASP A 32 11.36 14.86 39.60
C ASP A 32 12.22 16.05 39.16
N PRO A 33 11.89 17.29 39.56
CA PRO A 33 12.70 18.47 39.25
C PRO A 33 14.14 18.43 39.79
N ALA A 34 14.47 17.49 40.68
CA ALA A 34 15.80 17.29 41.25
C ALA A 34 16.63 16.17 40.57
N LEU A 35 16.00 15.32 39.75
CA LEU A 35 16.66 14.31 38.94
C LEU A 35 16.51 14.74 37.48
N GLU A 36 17.57 15.21 36.84
CA GLU A 36 17.57 15.74 35.47
C GLU A 36 17.13 14.74 34.37
N ASP A 37 16.73 13.50 34.70
CA ASP A 37 16.45 12.46 33.71
C ASP A 37 15.20 11.60 34.04
N ILE A 38 14.16 11.75 33.20
CA ILE A 38 12.97 10.88 33.12
C ILE A 38 13.30 9.54 32.43
N ALA A 39 14.50 9.44 31.87
CA ALA A 39 14.96 8.28 31.12
C ALA A 39 16.43 7.95 31.45
N ASP A 40 16.72 6.67 31.62
CA ASP A 40 18.09 6.19 31.69
C ASP A 40 18.75 6.33 30.29
N VAL A 41 19.86 7.05 30.20
CA VAL A 41 20.61 7.20 28.95
C VAL A 41 21.58 6.03 28.78
N TYR A 42 21.36 5.25 27.72
CA TYR A 42 22.22 4.13 27.33
C TYR A 42 23.11 4.54 26.16
N SER A 43 24.43 4.54 26.36
CA SER A 43 25.38 4.83 25.28
C SER A 43 25.56 3.65 24.30
N ALA A 44 26.00 3.93 23.07
CA ALA A 44 26.34 2.90 22.09
C ALA A 44 27.38 1.90 22.61
N SER A 45 28.39 2.37 23.34
CA SER A 45 29.41 1.51 23.96
C SER A 45 28.83 0.56 25.01
N GLU A 46 27.87 1.05 25.77
CA GLU A 46 27.20 0.30 26.82
C GLU A 46 26.28 -0.79 26.28
N LEU A 47 25.49 -0.46 25.25
CA LEU A 47 24.63 -1.42 24.55
C LEU A 47 25.40 -2.29 23.55
N GLN A 48 26.68 -2.01 23.29
CA GLN A 48 27.49 -2.68 22.27
C GLN A 48 26.83 -2.63 20.88
N ILE A 49 26.24 -1.48 20.56
CA ILE A 49 25.59 -1.21 19.28
C ILE A 49 26.67 -1.20 18.18
N LEU A 50 26.32 -1.66 16.97
CA LEU A 50 27.27 -1.63 15.86
C LEU A 50 27.61 -0.18 15.47
N PRO A 51 28.86 0.12 15.07
CA PRO A 51 29.25 1.48 14.66
C PRO A 51 28.42 2.05 13.50
N ALA A 52 27.90 1.18 12.63
CA ALA A 52 27.01 1.59 11.54
C ALA A 52 25.63 2.01 12.04
N THR A 53 25.14 1.41 13.14
CA THR A 53 23.89 1.76 13.82
C THR A 53 24.09 3.05 14.64
N GLU A 54 25.18 3.16 15.39
CA GLU A 54 25.53 4.34 16.20
C GLU A 54 25.48 5.63 15.38
N LYS A 55 26.03 5.62 14.16
CA LYS A 55 26.01 6.76 13.24
C LYS A 55 24.61 7.20 12.78
N GLN A 56 23.60 6.35 12.94
CA GLN A 56 22.22 6.64 12.54
C GLN A 56 21.40 7.18 13.71
N LEU A 57 21.85 6.95 14.95
CA LEU A 57 21.18 7.40 16.17
C LEU A 57 21.66 8.80 16.53
N ALA A 58 20.74 9.68 16.87
CA ALA A 58 21.08 11.01 17.35
C ALA A 58 21.91 10.91 18.63
N GLY A 59 23.16 11.38 18.57
CA GLY A 59 24.10 11.31 19.68
C GLY A 59 24.57 9.89 20.05
N GLY A 60 24.21 8.85 19.28
CA GLY A 60 24.59 7.47 19.56
C GLY A 60 23.98 6.90 20.85
N VAL A 61 22.87 7.46 21.33
CA VAL A 61 22.23 7.08 22.60
C VAL A 61 20.83 6.50 22.40
N VAL A 62 20.40 5.70 23.37
CA VAL A 62 19.03 5.18 23.50
C VAL A 62 18.54 5.54 24.89
N HIS A 63 17.35 6.10 25.00
CA HIS A 63 16.78 6.53 26.27
C HIS A 63 15.78 5.49 26.77
N GLY A 64 16.02 4.80 27.88
CA GLY A 64 15.02 3.92 28.49
C GLY A 64 14.15 4.70 29.46
N LEU A 65 12.85 4.79 29.21
CA LEU A 65 11.95 5.47 30.15
C LEU A 65 11.94 4.72 31.48
N GLN A 66 11.88 5.48 32.58
CA GLN A 66 11.80 4.92 33.92
C GLN A 66 10.57 4.01 34.10
N LYS A 67 10.66 3.13 35.10
CA LYS A 67 9.59 2.18 35.38
C LYS A 67 8.31 2.92 35.79
N MET A 68 7.20 2.58 35.14
CA MET A 68 5.87 3.09 35.49
C MET A 68 5.29 2.38 36.73
N VAL A 69 5.69 1.14 36.96
CA VAL A 69 5.31 0.32 38.13
C VAL A 69 6.51 -0.53 38.58
N GLU A 70 6.59 -0.86 39.88
CA GLU A 70 7.77 -1.55 40.47
C GLU A 70 8.10 -2.88 39.76
N ASP A 71 7.07 -3.69 39.49
CA ASP A 71 7.18 -5.04 38.92
C ASP A 71 6.88 -5.09 37.40
N GLN A 72 7.20 -4.04 36.64
CA GLN A 72 6.93 -4.05 35.20
C GLN A 72 7.74 -5.15 34.47
N PRO A 73 7.08 -6.05 33.71
CA PRO A 73 7.79 -7.10 32.95
C PRO A 73 8.33 -6.61 31.61
N TRP A 74 8.01 -5.36 31.23
CA TRP A 74 8.29 -4.76 29.93
C TRP A 74 9.15 -3.48 30.05
N GLY A 75 9.70 -3.03 28.93
CA GLY A 75 10.52 -1.82 28.84
C GLY A 75 10.08 -0.90 27.71
N ILE A 76 10.19 0.42 27.94
CA ILE A 76 9.89 1.44 26.93
C ILE A 76 11.18 2.20 26.63
N PHE A 77 11.51 2.33 25.35
CA PHE A 77 12.75 2.95 24.91
C PHE A 77 12.47 4.04 23.88
N PHE A 78 12.94 5.24 24.13
CA PHE A 78 12.97 6.32 23.15
C PHE A 78 14.27 6.30 22.34
N VAL A 79 14.13 6.34 21.01
CA VAL A 79 15.25 6.26 20.06
C VAL A 79 15.12 7.38 19.04
N GLN A 80 16.08 8.30 19.01
CA GLN A 80 16.09 9.38 18.04
C GLN A 80 17.06 9.08 16.89
N PHE A 81 16.67 9.38 15.65
CA PHE A 81 17.45 9.13 14.45
C PHE A 81 17.98 10.43 13.84
N ASP A 82 19.26 10.46 13.49
CA ASP A 82 19.90 11.59 12.78
C ASP A 82 19.51 11.63 11.29
N ASN A 83 19.18 10.48 10.71
CA ASN A 83 18.67 10.40 9.35
C ASN A 83 17.20 10.80 9.33
N GLY A 84 16.73 11.46 8.26
CA GLY A 84 15.31 11.83 8.07
C GLY A 84 14.33 10.66 7.95
N ALA A 85 14.73 9.45 8.31
CA ALA A 85 13.90 8.26 8.33
C ALA A 85 14.35 7.32 9.46
N ILE A 86 13.38 6.57 10.00
CA ILE A 86 13.59 5.58 11.07
C ILE A 86 14.13 4.29 10.47
N SER A 87 15.30 3.83 10.93
CA SER A 87 15.99 2.67 10.38
C SER A 87 15.61 1.37 11.09
N VAL A 88 14.93 0.48 10.38
CA VAL A 88 14.54 -0.86 10.89
C VAL A 88 15.77 -1.70 11.24
N GLN A 89 16.85 -1.60 10.45
CA GLN A 89 18.07 -2.35 10.70
C GLN A 89 18.76 -1.90 11.99
N ALA A 90 18.77 -0.59 12.24
CA ALA A 90 19.27 -0.02 13.48
C ALA A 90 18.44 -0.50 14.69
N LEU A 91 17.10 -0.42 14.60
CA LEU A 91 16.21 -0.89 15.67
C LEU A 91 16.35 -2.39 15.95
N ARG A 92 16.54 -3.22 14.91
CA ARG A 92 16.82 -4.66 15.07
C ARG A 92 18.14 -4.92 15.79
N ASP A 93 19.18 -4.10 15.56
CA ASP A 93 20.43 -4.19 16.31
C ASP A 93 20.21 -3.80 17.77
N VAL A 94 19.56 -2.66 18.04
CA VAL A 94 19.22 -2.23 19.41
C VAL A 94 18.41 -3.29 20.16
N LEU A 95 17.36 -3.85 19.52
CA LEU A 95 16.56 -4.95 20.08
C LEU A 95 17.44 -6.14 20.49
N ARG A 96 18.33 -6.61 19.60
CA ARG A 96 19.20 -7.76 19.88
C ARG A 96 20.05 -7.52 21.11
N ARG A 97 20.52 -6.28 21.30
CA ARG A 97 21.32 -5.90 22.47
C ARG A 97 20.49 -5.88 23.75
N LEU A 98 19.28 -5.33 23.71
CA LEU A 98 18.37 -5.27 24.87
C LEU A 98 17.80 -6.64 25.30
N VAL A 99 17.63 -7.56 24.35
CA VAL A 99 17.17 -8.94 24.63
C VAL A 99 18.33 -9.83 25.11
N SER A 100 19.58 -9.48 24.78
CA SER A 100 20.75 -10.23 25.23
C SER A 100 21.10 -9.89 26.69
N LYS A 101 21.41 -10.91 27.51
CA LYS A 101 21.93 -10.67 28.87
C LYS A 101 23.34 -10.09 28.77
N SER A 102 23.49 -8.80 29.07
CA SER A 102 24.77 -8.15 29.33
C SER A 102 24.97 -7.94 30.84
N ALA A 103 26.22 -7.88 31.29
CA ALA A 103 26.54 -7.72 32.71
C ALA A 103 25.88 -6.45 33.29
N GLY A 104 25.09 -6.61 34.34
CA GLY A 104 24.45 -5.49 35.07
C GLY A 104 23.09 -5.02 34.54
N ARG A 105 22.49 -5.65 33.52
CA ARG A 105 21.18 -5.25 32.96
C ARG A 105 20.16 -6.36 32.98
N GLN A 106 18.90 -5.98 33.20
CA GLN A 106 17.75 -6.87 33.01
C GLN A 106 17.61 -7.15 31.50
N ALA A 107 17.56 -8.43 31.12
CA ALA A 107 17.22 -8.81 29.76
C ALA A 107 15.69 -8.83 29.62
N PHE A 108 15.19 -8.19 28.57
CA PHE A 108 13.77 -8.17 28.25
C PHE A 108 13.43 -9.28 27.25
N ALA A 109 12.18 -9.74 27.24
CA ALA A 109 11.67 -10.51 26.12
C ALA A 109 11.44 -9.56 24.93
N ALA A 110 11.64 -10.04 23.70
CA ALA A 110 11.39 -9.24 22.51
C ALA A 110 9.95 -8.71 22.46
N ASP A 111 9.00 -9.52 22.94
CA ASP A 111 7.57 -9.23 22.98
C ASP A 111 7.18 -8.25 24.11
N ASP A 112 8.12 -7.87 24.96
CA ASP A 112 7.88 -7.01 26.12
C ASP A 112 8.58 -5.64 25.95
N LEU A 113 8.83 -5.23 24.70
CA LEU A 113 9.48 -3.97 24.37
C LEU A 113 8.58 -3.11 23.49
N LEU A 114 8.50 -1.83 23.84
CA LEU A 114 7.90 -0.77 23.04
C LEU A 114 8.96 0.29 22.78
N PHE A 115 9.25 0.56 21.51
CA PHE A 115 10.12 1.66 21.13
C PHE A 115 9.29 2.85 20.66
N VAL A 116 9.66 4.03 21.13
CA VAL A 116 9.17 5.32 20.66
C VAL A 116 10.28 5.95 19.85
N CYS A 117 10.08 6.11 18.55
CA CYS A 117 11.10 6.58 17.63
C CYS A 117 10.72 7.96 17.10
N ALA A 118 11.70 8.85 16.96
CA ALA A 118 11.53 10.13 16.29
C ALA A 118 12.74 10.47 15.43
N THR A 119 12.55 11.23 14.36
CA THR A 119 13.67 11.88 13.66
C THR A 119 14.17 13.09 14.45
N LYS A 120 15.42 13.50 14.23
CA LYS A 120 16.05 14.62 14.93
C LYS A 120 15.26 15.93 14.85
N ASP A 121 14.61 16.15 13.72
CA ASP A 121 13.77 17.31 13.41
C ASP A 121 12.31 17.15 13.87
N PHE A 122 11.99 16.04 14.55
CA PHE A 122 10.64 15.68 15.00
C PHE A 122 9.59 15.76 13.88
N GLN A 123 10.01 15.48 12.64
CA GLN A 123 9.09 15.38 11.51
C GLN A 123 8.40 14.03 11.46
N HIS A 124 9.09 12.94 11.80
CA HIS A 124 8.55 11.59 11.76
C HIS A 124 8.59 10.95 13.14
N PHE A 125 7.47 10.35 13.53
CA PHE A 125 7.29 9.62 14.77
C PHE A 125 6.84 8.20 14.47
N ALA A 126 7.33 7.22 15.22
CA ALA A 126 6.84 5.86 15.15
C ALA A 126 6.89 5.14 16.50
N PHE A 127 5.83 4.41 16.82
CA PHE A 127 5.83 3.37 17.82
C PHE A 127 6.16 2.04 17.16
N VAL A 128 7.05 1.29 17.77
CA VAL A 128 7.55 0.02 17.24
C VAL A 128 7.45 -1.07 18.30
N HIS A 129 6.89 -2.19 17.90
CA HIS A 129 6.79 -3.40 18.70
C HIS A 129 7.36 -4.60 17.94
N PHE A 130 7.94 -5.55 18.67
CA PHE A 130 8.47 -6.78 18.09
C PHE A 130 7.72 -7.99 18.61
N GLN A 131 7.28 -8.85 17.70
CA GLN A 131 6.60 -10.09 18.06
C GLN A 131 7.38 -11.31 17.58
N LYS A 132 7.76 -12.20 18.50
CA LYS A 132 8.48 -13.42 18.19
C LYS A 132 7.51 -14.54 17.77
N ARG A 133 7.43 -14.80 16.46
CA ARG A 133 6.69 -15.95 15.91
C ARG A 133 7.64 -17.13 15.66
N GLY A 134 7.76 -18.03 16.65
CA GLY A 134 8.55 -19.25 16.52
C GLY A 134 10.08 -19.05 16.61
N ALA A 135 10.84 -19.90 15.92
CA ALA A 135 12.32 -19.90 15.96
C ALA A 135 12.98 -18.89 15.00
N GLY A 136 12.20 -18.14 14.22
CA GLY A 136 12.68 -17.17 13.24
C GLY A 136 13.05 -15.80 13.83
N GLN A 137 13.37 -14.85 12.94
CA GLN A 137 13.55 -13.45 13.33
C GLN A 137 12.22 -12.87 13.85
N PRO A 138 12.24 -11.98 14.85
CA PRO A 138 11.03 -11.30 15.31
C PRO A 138 10.39 -10.48 14.18
N LEU A 139 9.06 -10.53 14.15
CA LEU A 139 8.21 -9.67 13.33
C LEU A 139 8.31 -8.24 13.88
N PHE A 140 8.51 -7.27 13.00
CA PHE A 140 8.55 -5.85 13.34
C PHE A 140 7.19 -5.24 12.97
N GLU A 141 6.50 -4.66 13.94
CA GLU A 141 5.19 -4.04 13.76
C GLU A 141 5.28 -2.56 14.15
N THR A 142 4.84 -1.67 13.26
CA THR A 142 5.04 -0.22 13.44
C THR A 142 3.81 0.59 13.07
N PHE A 143 3.52 1.61 13.88
CA PHE A 143 2.58 2.66 13.52
C PHE A 143 3.14 4.02 13.92
N GLY A 144 2.72 5.09 13.26
CA GLY A 144 3.33 6.38 13.47
C GLY A 144 2.63 7.49 12.69
N TRP A 145 3.22 8.67 12.75
CA TRP A 145 2.76 9.83 11.98
C TRP A 145 3.92 10.69 11.53
N THR A 146 3.66 11.46 10.49
CA THR A 146 4.49 12.60 10.09
C THR A 146 3.81 13.88 10.53
N ARG A 147 4.59 14.86 10.98
CA ARG A 147 4.08 16.18 11.33
C ARG A 147 3.39 16.82 10.13
N GLY A 148 2.18 17.34 10.34
CA GLY A 148 1.32 17.85 9.26
C GLY A 148 0.52 16.78 8.51
N ASP A 149 0.55 15.52 8.96
CA ASP A 149 -0.39 14.52 8.46
C ASP A 149 -1.82 14.88 8.87
N ALA A 150 -2.71 14.93 7.88
CA ALA A 150 -4.12 15.25 8.10
C ALA A 150 -4.97 14.02 8.49
N HIS A 151 -4.40 12.81 8.45
CA HIS A 151 -5.12 11.54 8.63
C HIS A 151 -4.69 10.77 9.87
N LEU A 152 -4.88 11.40 11.03
CA LEU A 152 -4.45 10.82 12.32
C LEU A 152 -5.60 10.19 13.10
N ARG A 153 -6.81 10.12 12.54
CA ARG A 153 -7.98 9.58 13.26
C ARG A 153 -7.81 8.12 13.67
N THR A 154 -7.35 7.21 12.80
CA THR A 154 -7.08 5.82 13.22
C THR A 154 -5.98 5.78 14.28
N LEU A 155 -4.92 6.56 14.09
CA LEU A 155 -3.84 6.66 15.07
C LEU A 155 -4.40 7.09 16.46
N CYS A 156 -5.17 8.16 16.53
CA CYS A 156 -5.75 8.67 17.77
C CYS A 156 -6.86 7.78 18.35
N GLU A 157 -7.84 7.36 17.54
CA GLU A 157 -9.03 6.62 17.97
C GLU A 157 -8.76 5.12 18.22
N PHE A 158 -7.69 4.55 17.65
CA PHE A 158 -7.40 3.12 17.74
C PHE A 158 -6.05 2.82 18.37
N ASN A 159 -4.95 3.34 17.81
CA ASN A 159 -3.60 2.95 18.21
C ASN A 159 -3.19 3.61 19.54
N LEU A 160 -3.20 4.95 19.60
CA LEU A 160 -2.80 5.73 20.77
C LEU A 160 -3.75 5.52 21.95
N GLU A 161 -5.06 5.37 21.70
CA GLU A 161 -6.02 5.06 22.77
C GLU A 161 -5.68 3.74 23.47
N ARG A 162 -5.09 2.77 22.77
CA ARG A 162 -4.62 1.50 23.35
C ARG A 162 -3.28 1.61 24.09
N LEU A 163 -2.53 2.68 23.84
CA LEU A 163 -1.34 3.04 24.63
C LEU A 163 -1.70 3.87 25.86
N ARG A 164 -2.95 4.33 25.98
CA ARG A 164 -3.39 5.11 27.13
C ARG A 164 -3.31 4.29 28.42
N TRP A 165 -2.73 4.88 29.44
CA TRP A 165 -2.70 4.31 30.78
C TRP A 165 -4.04 4.57 31.49
N HIS A 166 -4.47 3.59 32.26
CA HIS A 166 -5.65 3.68 33.11
C HIS A 166 -5.28 3.20 34.50
N ASP A 167 -5.78 3.85 35.55
CA ASP A 167 -5.48 3.52 36.95
C ASP A 167 -5.77 2.04 37.29
N ALA A 168 -6.72 1.42 36.56
CA ALA A 168 -7.01 -0.02 36.67
C ALA A 168 -5.83 -0.94 36.29
N PHE A 169 -4.81 -0.43 35.60
CA PHE A 169 -3.60 -1.16 35.22
C PHE A 169 -2.50 -1.14 36.28
N GLU A 170 -2.55 -0.23 37.27
CA GLU A 170 -1.61 -0.25 38.40
C GLU A 170 -1.70 -1.56 39.19
N ALA A 171 -2.91 -2.15 39.25
CA ALA A 171 -3.14 -3.43 39.92
C ALA A 171 -2.73 -4.66 39.09
N ASP A 172 -2.60 -4.54 37.76
CA ASP A 172 -2.19 -5.62 36.87
C ASP A 172 -1.56 -5.06 35.59
N ALA A 173 -0.24 -4.86 35.65
CA ALA A 173 0.55 -4.30 34.55
C ALA A 173 0.53 -5.16 33.26
N ASN A 174 0.14 -6.44 33.35
CA ASN A 174 0.00 -7.28 32.16
C ASN A 174 -1.18 -6.85 31.30
N LYS A 175 -2.24 -6.28 31.88
CA LYS A 175 -3.41 -5.80 31.11
C LYS A 175 -3.04 -4.65 30.19
N TRP A 176 -2.21 -3.73 30.64
CA TRP A 176 -1.70 -2.67 29.78
C TRP A 176 -0.79 -3.23 28.69
N ARG A 177 0.06 -4.20 29.04
CA ARG A 177 0.88 -4.95 28.06
C ARG A 177 0.05 -5.77 27.06
N ASP A 178 -1.17 -6.14 27.35
CA ASP A 178 -2.03 -6.80 26.36
C ASP A 178 -2.78 -5.74 25.52
N ALA A 179 -3.20 -4.63 26.15
CA ALA A 179 -3.80 -3.48 25.48
C ALA A 179 -2.84 -2.86 24.45
N TRP A 180 -1.59 -2.56 24.83
CA TRP A 180 -0.61 -1.92 23.95
C TRP A 180 -0.27 -2.81 22.74
N ARG A 181 -0.36 -4.15 22.86
CA ARG A 181 -0.02 -5.14 21.82
C ARG A 181 -1.12 -5.14 20.78
N SER A 182 -2.35 -5.02 21.25
CA SER A 182 -3.50 -4.84 20.37
C SER A 182 -3.46 -3.52 19.58
N ALA A 183 -2.64 -2.54 19.98
CA ALA A 183 -2.41 -1.32 19.19
C ALA A 183 -1.66 -1.62 17.88
N PHE A 184 -0.94 -2.73 17.81
CA PHE A 184 -0.19 -3.18 16.64
C PHE A 184 -0.94 -4.23 15.82
N ASP A 185 -2.16 -4.62 16.22
CA ASP A 185 -2.94 -5.64 15.52
C ASP A 185 -3.50 -5.12 14.17
N VAL A 186 -2.73 -5.38 13.11
CA VAL A 186 -3.13 -5.08 11.73
C VAL A 186 -4.42 -5.80 11.33
N SER A 187 -4.66 -7.01 11.83
CA SER A 187 -5.87 -7.77 11.47
C SER A 187 -7.12 -7.10 12.03
N ALA A 188 -7.04 -6.51 13.23
CA ALA A 188 -8.13 -5.73 13.82
C ALA A 188 -8.42 -4.45 13.01
N VAL A 189 -7.39 -3.67 12.64
CA VAL A 189 -7.56 -2.47 11.80
C VAL A 189 -8.15 -2.83 10.43
N THR A 190 -7.59 -3.86 9.79
CA THR A 190 -8.08 -4.39 8.50
C THR A 190 -9.56 -4.78 8.59
N SER A 191 -9.95 -5.48 9.65
CA SER A 191 -11.32 -5.96 9.83
C SER A 191 -12.31 -4.81 10.07
N ARG A 192 -11.88 -3.76 10.79
CA ARG A 192 -12.70 -2.56 11.01
C ARG A 192 -12.88 -1.77 9.72
N PHE A 193 -11.78 -1.53 8.98
CA PHE A 193 -11.83 -0.91 7.66
C PHE A 193 -12.77 -1.68 6.73
N PHE A 194 -12.62 -3.00 6.66
CA PHE A 194 -13.47 -3.88 5.86
C PHE A 194 -14.96 -3.70 6.18
N THR A 195 -15.31 -3.72 7.46
CA THR A 195 -16.72 -3.63 7.89
C THR A 195 -17.32 -2.31 7.44
N GLN A 196 -16.59 -1.21 7.66
CA GLN A 196 -17.03 0.11 7.24
C GLN A 196 -17.06 0.25 5.71
N TYR A 197 -16.07 -0.31 5.01
CA TYR A 197 -16.04 -0.34 3.55
C TYR A 197 -17.29 -1.04 2.99
N GLU A 198 -17.64 -2.21 3.52
CA GLU A 198 -18.83 -2.98 3.11
C GLU A 198 -20.12 -2.19 3.38
N GLU A 199 -20.22 -1.54 4.53
CA GLU A 199 -21.35 -0.66 4.86
C GLU A 199 -21.49 0.49 3.86
N ARG A 200 -20.37 1.17 3.51
CA ARG A 200 -20.38 2.26 2.52
C ARG A 200 -20.68 1.76 1.11
N PHE A 201 -20.15 0.60 0.74
CA PHE A 201 -20.40 -0.04 -0.56
C PHE A 201 -21.90 -0.30 -0.75
N ARG A 202 -22.54 -0.95 0.22
CA ARG A 202 -23.98 -1.22 0.20
C ARG A 202 -24.82 0.06 0.20
N ALA A 203 -24.36 1.09 0.91
CA ALA A 203 -25.02 2.39 0.90
C ALA A 203 -25.04 3.03 -0.50
N VAL A 204 -23.95 2.92 -1.27
CA VAL A 204 -23.93 3.35 -2.68
C VAL A 204 -24.83 2.46 -3.53
N GLU A 205 -24.68 1.14 -3.43
CA GLU A 205 -25.45 0.16 -4.22
C GLU A 205 -26.98 0.34 -4.04
N THR A 206 -27.42 0.74 -2.85
CA THR A 206 -28.84 0.98 -2.56
C THR A 206 -29.35 2.34 -3.05
N LYS A 207 -28.47 3.35 -3.13
CA LYS A 207 -28.85 4.75 -3.37
C LYS A 207 -28.49 5.27 -4.76
N VAL A 208 -27.65 4.55 -5.50
CA VAL A 208 -27.33 4.88 -6.89
C VAL A 208 -28.56 4.72 -7.76
N LYS A 209 -28.81 5.71 -8.62
CA LYS A 209 -29.89 5.72 -9.61
C LYS A 209 -29.32 5.56 -11.02
N GLY A 210 -30.17 5.21 -11.98
CA GLY A 210 -29.77 4.99 -13.39
C GLY A 210 -29.51 3.52 -13.72
N PHE A 211 -29.85 2.61 -12.79
CA PHE A 211 -29.76 1.16 -12.95
C PHE A 211 -31.10 0.46 -12.70
N GLU A 212 -32.21 1.18 -12.87
CA GLU A 212 -33.54 0.63 -12.71
C GLU A 212 -33.93 -0.20 -13.96
N PRO A 213 -34.35 -1.47 -13.78
CA PRO A 213 -34.77 -2.29 -14.90
C PRO A 213 -36.05 -1.72 -15.54
N PRO A 214 -36.28 -1.95 -16.85
CA PRO A 214 -37.48 -1.49 -17.54
C PRO A 214 -38.77 -1.97 -16.86
N HIS A 215 -39.83 -1.15 -16.91
CA HIS A 215 -41.11 -1.54 -16.31
C HIS A 215 -41.66 -2.83 -16.95
N GLY A 216 -41.99 -3.82 -16.12
CA GLY A 216 -42.45 -5.13 -16.58
C GLY A 216 -41.32 -6.09 -17.02
N ALA A 217 -40.05 -5.76 -16.74
CA ALA A 217 -38.91 -6.64 -17.04
C ALA A 217 -39.05 -8.04 -16.43
N THR A 218 -38.56 -9.04 -17.17
CA THR A 218 -38.44 -10.43 -16.70
C THR A 218 -37.41 -10.52 -15.56
N GLN A 219 -37.42 -11.63 -14.80
CA GLN A 219 -36.45 -11.82 -13.72
C GLN A 219 -35.00 -11.79 -14.23
N ALA A 220 -34.72 -12.46 -15.36
CA ALA A 220 -33.38 -12.47 -15.95
C ALA A 220 -32.87 -11.07 -16.30
N VAL A 221 -33.75 -10.19 -16.80
CA VAL A 221 -33.37 -8.79 -17.09
C VAL A 221 -33.16 -8.02 -15.79
N LYS A 222 -33.96 -8.24 -14.74
CA LYS A 222 -33.70 -7.60 -13.44
C LYS A 222 -32.34 -7.99 -12.88
N ASP A 223 -32.00 -9.28 -12.95
CA ASP A 223 -30.71 -9.80 -12.49
C ASP A 223 -29.54 -9.15 -13.26
N GLU A 224 -29.66 -9.01 -14.59
CA GLU A 224 -28.65 -8.32 -15.42
C GLU A 224 -28.44 -6.85 -15.03
N TRP A 225 -29.52 -6.11 -14.72
CA TRP A 225 -29.42 -4.72 -14.29
C TRP A 225 -28.83 -4.58 -12.88
N GLU A 226 -29.11 -5.54 -11.99
CA GLU A 226 -28.45 -5.61 -10.69
C GLU A 226 -26.95 -5.89 -10.85
N GLU A 227 -26.55 -6.81 -11.72
CA GLU A 227 -25.14 -7.07 -12.06
C GLU A 227 -24.44 -5.82 -12.59
N LYS A 228 -25.08 -5.07 -13.51
CA LYS A 228 -24.56 -3.79 -14.03
C LYS A 228 -24.37 -2.74 -12.93
N ARG A 229 -25.35 -2.57 -12.04
CA ARG A 229 -25.25 -1.67 -10.89
C ARG A 229 -24.08 -2.04 -9.98
N ASN A 230 -23.91 -3.34 -9.76
CA ASN A 230 -22.90 -3.90 -8.88
C ASN A 230 -21.49 -3.69 -9.46
N ALA A 231 -21.29 -4.00 -10.74
CA ALA A 231 -20.04 -3.79 -11.47
C ALA A 231 -19.67 -2.30 -11.52
N TRP A 232 -20.65 -1.42 -11.73
CA TRP A 232 -20.43 0.02 -11.71
C TRP A 232 -20.02 0.52 -10.32
N THR A 233 -20.73 0.11 -9.26
CA THR A 233 -20.42 0.50 -7.87
C THR A 233 -19.01 0.06 -7.50
N GLN A 234 -18.65 -1.14 -7.92
CA GLN A 234 -17.32 -1.71 -7.77
C GLN A 234 -16.24 -0.90 -8.47
N LYS A 235 -16.45 -0.53 -9.74
CA LYS A 235 -15.53 0.32 -10.49
C LYS A 235 -15.33 1.67 -9.82
N LEU A 236 -16.40 2.30 -9.33
CA LEU A 236 -16.33 3.56 -8.57
C LEU A 236 -15.43 3.41 -7.35
N PHE A 237 -15.68 2.39 -6.52
CA PHE A 237 -14.90 2.17 -5.31
C PHE A 237 -13.43 1.86 -5.59
N ASN A 238 -13.12 1.07 -6.63
CA ASN A 238 -11.74 0.79 -7.05
C ASN A 238 -11.01 2.07 -7.46
N ARG A 239 -11.65 2.92 -8.26
CA ARG A 239 -11.10 4.21 -8.69
C ARG A 239 -10.85 5.14 -7.50
N LEU A 240 -11.82 5.29 -6.61
CA LEU A 240 -11.68 6.13 -5.42
C LEU A 240 -10.57 5.65 -4.49
N LEU A 241 -10.48 4.33 -4.30
CA LEU A 241 -9.46 3.70 -3.49
C LEU A 241 -8.06 3.90 -4.09
N PHE A 242 -7.92 3.72 -5.41
CA PHE A 242 -6.67 4.03 -6.10
C PHE A 242 -6.26 5.49 -5.91
N VAL A 243 -7.21 6.44 -6.04
CA VAL A 243 -6.95 7.86 -5.78
C VAL A 243 -6.51 8.07 -4.31
N ALA A 244 -7.12 7.37 -3.35
CA ALA A 244 -6.75 7.45 -1.94
C ALA A 244 -5.32 6.95 -1.66
N PHE A 245 -4.85 5.93 -2.38
CA PHE A 245 -3.44 5.52 -2.35
C PHE A 245 -2.54 6.53 -3.07
N LEU A 246 -2.94 7.00 -4.25
CA LEU A 246 -2.15 7.89 -5.09
C LEU A 246 -1.88 9.24 -4.42
N GLN A 247 -2.86 9.82 -3.73
CA GLN A 247 -2.67 11.09 -3.03
C GLN A 247 -1.58 11.03 -1.95
N LYS A 248 -1.26 9.85 -1.41
CA LYS A 248 -0.15 9.68 -0.45
C LYS A 248 1.22 9.92 -1.07
N LYS A 249 1.35 9.75 -2.39
CA LYS A 249 2.57 10.11 -3.13
C LYS A 249 2.75 11.60 -3.36
N GLY A 250 1.71 12.41 -3.11
CA GLY A 250 1.75 13.85 -3.35
C GLY A 250 1.78 14.24 -4.83
N TRP A 251 1.42 13.33 -5.74
CA TRP A 251 1.38 13.60 -7.19
C TRP A 251 0.17 14.41 -7.63
N MET A 252 -0.81 14.58 -6.73
CA MET A 252 -2.07 15.23 -7.02
C MET A 252 -2.14 16.55 -6.28
N THR A 253 -2.19 17.65 -7.01
CA THR A 253 -2.40 18.98 -6.47
C THR A 253 -3.85 19.38 -6.73
N PRO A 254 -4.66 19.68 -5.70
CA PRO A 254 -6.03 20.11 -5.91
C PRO A 254 -6.08 21.47 -6.65
N PRO A 255 -7.26 21.90 -7.14
CA PRO A 255 -7.41 23.21 -7.77
C PRO A 255 -6.87 24.34 -6.88
N ALA A 256 -6.34 25.41 -7.47
CA ALA A 256 -5.77 26.54 -6.71
C ALA A 256 -6.78 27.24 -5.76
N THR A 257 -8.09 27.05 -6.02
CA THR A 257 -9.20 27.52 -5.19
C THR A 257 -9.48 26.63 -3.98
N ALA A 258 -8.96 25.40 -3.97
CA ALA A 258 -9.14 24.45 -2.89
C ALA A 258 -8.23 24.80 -1.69
N PRO A 259 -8.61 24.38 -0.47
CA PRO A 259 -7.72 24.47 0.68
C PRO A 259 -6.41 23.70 0.42
N ASN A 260 -5.28 24.36 0.70
CA ASN A 260 -3.98 23.70 0.66
C ASN A 260 -3.97 22.52 1.66
N GLY A 261 -3.68 21.33 1.15
CA GLY A 261 -3.63 20.12 1.97
C GLY A 261 -3.05 18.95 1.19
N ARG A 262 -2.45 18.00 1.91
CA ARG A 262 -1.96 16.72 1.35
C ARG A 262 -3.10 15.75 0.99
N ASN A 263 -4.35 16.11 1.28
CA ASN A 263 -5.53 15.27 1.13
C ASN A 263 -6.34 15.70 -0.09
N TYR A 264 -5.93 15.22 -1.26
CA TYR A 264 -6.53 15.60 -2.53
C TYR A 264 -8.06 15.44 -2.56
N LEU A 265 -8.62 14.29 -2.16
CA LEU A 265 -10.08 14.06 -2.21
C LEU A 265 -10.87 15.00 -1.28
N GLU A 266 -10.35 15.30 -0.10
CA GLU A 266 -10.98 16.23 0.84
C GLU A 266 -10.90 17.68 0.33
N SER A 267 -9.73 18.11 -0.15
CA SER A 267 -9.56 19.43 -0.75
C SER A 267 -10.48 19.62 -1.97
N LEU A 268 -10.59 18.58 -2.82
CA LEU A 268 -11.49 18.58 -3.97
C LEU A 268 -12.97 18.67 -3.54
N TRP A 269 -13.35 17.98 -2.46
CA TRP A 269 -14.69 18.09 -1.87
C TRP A 269 -14.98 19.50 -1.36
N HIS A 270 -14.03 20.10 -0.64
CA HIS A 270 -14.19 21.46 -0.13
C HIS A 270 -14.30 22.50 -1.24
N ASP A 271 -13.49 22.38 -2.30
CA ASP A 271 -13.62 23.22 -3.50
C ASP A 271 -15.01 23.08 -4.15
N TYR A 272 -15.49 21.85 -4.31
CA TYR A 272 -16.83 21.59 -4.83
C TYR A 272 -17.90 22.29 -4.00
N VAL A 273 -17.89 22.12 -2.68
CA VAL A 273 -18.89 22.74 -1.80
C VAL A 273 -18.84 24.26 -1.92
N ALA A 274 -17.66 24.86 -1.98
CA ALA A 274 -17.49 26.31 -2.10
C ALA A 274 -17.99 26.87 -3.45
N ARG A 275 -17.86 26.09 -4.54
CA ARG A 275 -18.15 26.52 -5.92
C ARG A 275 -19.40 25.87 -6.51
N LYS A 276 -20.19 25.16 -5.69
CA LYS A 276 -21.37 24.40 -6.15
C LYS A 276 -22.39 25.29 -6.84
N GLU A 277 -22.68 26.46 -6.26
CA GLU A 277 -23.63 27.43 -6.81
C GLU A 277 -23.07 28.16 -8.03
N GLU A 278 -21.80 28.58 -7.97
CA GLU A 278 -21.10 29.26 -9.08
C GLU A 278 -21.08 28.42 -10.36
N LEU A 279 -20.82 27.13 -10.22
CA LEU A 279 -20.65 26.20 -11.35
C LEU A 279 -21.94 25.45 -11.72
N GLU A 280 -23.07 25.79 -11.09
CA GLU A 280 -24.36 25.09 -11.26
C GLU A 280 -24.22 23.55 -11.14
N ALA A 281 -23.37 23.11 -10.21
CA ALA A 281 -22.97 21.72 -10.12
C ALA A 281 -24.05 20.85 -9.45
N GLU A 282 -24.56 19.85 -10.18
CA GLU A 282 -25.62 18.95 -9.69
C GLU A 282 -25.15 18.05 -8.54
N SER A 283 -23.98 17.44 -8.69
CA SER A 283 -23.39 16.53 -7.71
C SER A 283 -21.86 16.55 -7.77
N PHE A 284 -21.22 16.13 -6.68
CA PHE A 284 -19.77 15.96 -6.62
C PHE A 284 -19.29 14.91 -7.62
N PHE A 285 -20.06 13.84 -7.80
CA PHE A 285 -19.72 12.77 -8.75
C PHE A 285 -19.57 13.31 -10.18
N THR A 286 -20.61 13.98 -10.68
CA THR A 286 -20.61 14.46 -12.07
C THR A 286 -19.67 15.64 -12.29
N SER A 287 -19.58 16.56 -11.31
CA SER A 287 -18.82 17.81 -11.48
C SER A 287 -17.33 17.72 -11.12
N ARG A 288 -16.91 16.68 -10.38
CA ARG A 288 -15.51 16.50 -9.96
C ARG A 288 -14.98 15.10 -10.25
N LEU A 289 -15.64 14.04 -9.77
CA LEU A 289 -15.09 12.67 -9.92
C LEU A 289 -15.06 12.18 -11.37
N LYS A 290 -16.11 12.44 -12.16
CA LYS A 290 -16.09 12.10 -13.60
C LYS A 290 -14.96 12.84 -14.34
N PRO A 291 -14.83 14.18 -14.23
CA PRO A 291 -13.66 14.89 -14.76
C PRO A 291 -12.32 14.34 -14.27
N LEU A 292 -12.23 13.99 -12.98
CA LEU A 292 -11.00 13.44 -12.41
C LEU A 292 -10.61 12.11 -13.07
N PHE A 293 -11.56 11.20 -13.24
CA PHE A 293 -11.29 9.92 -13.88
C PHE A 293 -10.86 10.11 -15.34
N VAL A 294 -11.46 11.07 -16.05
CA VAL A 294 -11.03 11.43 -17.41
C VAL A 294 -9.61 12.01 -17.40
N ALA A 295 -9.27 12.91 -16.47
CA ALA A 295 -7.94 13.51 -16.37
C ALA A 295 -6.85 12.47 -16.04
N LEU A 296 -7.16 11.48 -15.20
CA LEU A 296 -6.27 10.35 -14.91
C LEU A 296 -6.12 9.41 -16.12
N ASN A 297 -7.15 9.31 -16.99
CA ASN A 297 -7.13 8.48 -18.18
C ASN A 297 -6.61 9.16 -19.45
N THR A 298 -6.59 10.49 -19.51
CA THR A 298 -6.19 11.24 -20.70
C THR A 298 -5.72 12.62 -20.29
N PHE A 299 -4.56 13.04 -20.81
CA PHE A 299 -4.07 14.38 -20.58
C PHE A 299 -5.07 15.43 -21.09
N ASN A 300 -5.60 16.24 -20.18
CA ASN A 300 -6.59 17.26 -20.51
C ASN A 300 -6.47 18.48 -19.59
N ALA A 301 -5.60 19.43 -19.96
CA ALA A 301 -5.37 20.67 -19.24
C ALA A 301 -6.64 21.54 -19.04
N LYS A 302 -7.72 21.29 -19.80
CA LYS A 302 -8.99 21.99 -19.59
C LYS A 302 -9.71 21.52 -18.34
N LEU A 303 -9.33 20.42 -17.72
CA LEU A 303 -9.97 19.93 -16.49
C LEU A 303 -9.26 20.45 -15.23
N ASP A 304 -8.07 21.02 -15.35
CA ASP A 304 -7.25 21.49 -14.23
C ASP A 304 -7.98 22.53 -13.36
N PHE A 305 -8.88 23.33 -13.93
CA PHE A 305 -9.68 24.29 -13.16
C PHE A 305 -10.74 23.64 -12.25
N LEU A 306 -11.09 22.37 -12.51
CA LEU A 306 -12.04 21.56 -11.74
C LEU A 306 -11.33 20.58 -10.80
N VAL A 307 -10.23 19.97 -11.27
CA VAL A 307 -9.57 18.86 -10.57
C VAL A 307 -8.12 19.16 -10.17
N GLY A 308 -7.55 20.26 -10.60
CA GLY A 308 -6.16 20.62 -10.31
C GLY A 308 -5.16 19.83 -11.16
N ASP A 309 -3.92 19.75 -10.70
CA ASP A 309 -2.85 19.04 -11.41
C ASP A 309 -2.81 17.57 -10.97
N VAL A 310 -3.11 16.67 -11.89
CA VAL A 310 -3.12 15.22 -11.67
C VAL A 310 -2.27 14.50 -12.72
N PRO A 311 -1.61 13.38 -12.36
CA PRO A 311 -0.79 12.64 -13.30
C PRO A 311 -1.67 11.90 -14.33
N TYR A 312 -1.19 11.83 -15.56
CA TYR A 312 -1.74 10.93 -16.56
C TYR A 312 -1.21 9.52 -16.30
N LEU A 313 -2.10 8.59 -15.97
CA LEU A 313 -1.70 7.24 -15.57
C LEU A 313 -2.12 6.19 -16.59
N ASN A 314 -3.22 6.36 -17.34
CA ASN A 314 -3.69 5.35 -18.31
C ASN A 314 -3.99 3.95 -17.69
N GLY A 315 -4.53 3.03 -18.47
CA GLY A 315 -4.47 1.58 -18.21
C GLY A 315 -5.75 0.96 -17.63
N GLY A 316 -6.85 0.88 -18.37
CA GLY A 316 -7.98 0.01 -18.06
C GLY A 316 -8.89 0.46 -16.91
N LEU A 317 -8.33 0.82 -15.75
CA LEU A 317 -9.07 1.21 -14.55
C LEU A 317 -9.88 2.48 -14.77
N PHE A 318 -9.28 3.45 -15.43
CA PHE A 318 -9.90 4.71 -15.79
C PHE A 318 -10.45 4.70 -17.22
N ASP A 319 -10.32 3.57 -17.93
CA ASP A 319 -10.80 3.50 -19.30
C ASP A 319 -12.31 3.69 -19.40
N THR A 320 -12.62 4.46 -20.43
CA THR A 320 -13.95 4.61 -20.97
C THR A 320 -14.12 3.52 -22.01
N GLU A 321 -15.05 2.58 -21.81
CA GLU A 321 -15.33 1.59 -22.86
C GLU A 321 -15.69 2.27 -24.19
N GLU A 322 -15.56 1.53 -25.30
CA GLU A 322 -15.52 2.00 -26.70
C GLU A 322 -16.70 2.89 -27.16
N ASP A 323 -17.73 3.11 -26.35
CA ASP A 323 -18.90 3.93 -26.67
C ASP A 323 -18.88 5.35 -26.07
N GLY A 324 -17.86 5.72 -25.29
CA GLY A 324 -17.72 7.06 -24.73
C GLY A 324 -18.79 7.43 -23.69
N ARG A 325 -19.46 6.43 -23.08
CA ARG A 325 -20.46 6.63 -22.02
C ARG A 325 -20.20 5.70 -20.85
N THR A 326 -19.14 5.99 -20.10
CA THR A 326 -18.68 5.21 -18.94
C THR A 326 -19.65 5.08 -17.78
N ASP A 327 -20.66 5.92 -17.76
CA ASP A 327 -21.80 5.75 -16.88
C ASP A 327 -23.02 5.83 -17.81
N PRO A 328 -24.09 5.06 -17.56
CA PRO A 328 -25.40 5.45 -18.08
C PRO A 328 -25.52 6.97 -17.92
N PRO A 329 -25.88 7.72 -18.98
CA PRO A 329 -25.86 9.19 -18.95
C PRO A 329 -26.60 9.78 -17.75
N ASP A 330 -27.52 9.00 -17.18
CA ASP A 330 -28.39 9.33 -16.06
C ASP A 330 -27.94 8.75 -14.70
N VAL A 331 -26.71 8.23 -14.53
CA VAL A 331 -26.26 7.75 -13.22
C VAL A 331 -26.13 8.92 -12.25
N GLN A 332 -26.84 8.80 -11.13
CA GLN A 332 -26.82 9.77 -10.06
C GLN A 332 -26.41 9.12 -8.75
N VAL A 333 -25.50 9.79 -8.05
CA VAL A 333 -25.02 9.39 -6.72
C VAL A 333 -25.26 10.54 -5.77
N GLU A 334 -25.87 10.26 -4.62
CA GLU A 334 -26.05 11.25 -3.58
C GLU A 334 -24.70 11.73 -3.03
N ASP A 335 -24.50 13.04 -3.00
CA ASP A 335 -23.34 13.70 -2.38
C ASP A 335 -23.06 13.14 -0.99
N LYS A 336 -24.11 12.92 -0.17
CA LYS A 336 -23.95 12.44 1.21
C LYS A 336 -23.22 11.09 1.29
N VAL A 337 -23.45 10.19 0.33
CA VAL A 337 -22.81 8.88 0.34
C VAL A 337 -21.32 9.01 0.00
N ILE A 338 -20.98 9.88 -0.95
CA ILE A 338 -19.58 10.14 -1.31
C ILE A 338 -18.84 10.88 -0.20
N GLN A 339 -19.51 11.84 0.44
CA GLN A 339 -18.98 12.52 1.63
C GLN A 339 -18.60 11.51 2.72
N ASP A 340 -19.50 10.57 3.02
CA ASP A 340 -19.24 9.53 4.02
C ASP A 340 -18.09 8.61 3.61
N ILE A 341 -17.92 8.31 2.31
CA ILE A 341 -16.76 7.56 1.83
C ILE A 341 -15.46 8.35 2.06
N ILE A 342 -15.44 9.65 1.74
CA ILE A 342 -14.24 10.47 1.88
C ILE A 342 -13.90 10.67 3.36
N PHE A 343 -14.83 11.16 4.17
CA PHE A 343 -14.55 11.61 5.54
C PHE A 343 -14.72 10.52 6.61
N GLU A 344 -15.60 9.54 6.37
CA GLU A 344 -15.94 8.50 7.36
C GLU A 344 -15.36 7.12 7.01
N LEU A 345 -14.74 6.97 5.84
CA LEU A 345 -13.96 5.80 5.47
C LEU A 345 -12.52 6.22 5.19
N PHE A 346 -12.20 6.85 4.07
CA PHE A 346 -10.80 7.08 3.70
C PHE A 346 -10.06 8.01 4.66
N ALA A 347 -10.67 9.11 5.08
CA ALA A 347 -10.00 10.04 5.99
C ALA A 347 -9.78 9.47 7.41
N ARG A 348 -10.49 8.39 7.76
CA ARG A 348 -10.27 7.74 9.05
C ARG A 348 -9.00 6.91 9.06
N TYR A 349 -8.64 6.26 7.96
CA TYR A 349 -7.54 5.28 7.93
C TYR A 349 -6.27 5.85 7.29
N ASN A 350 -5.13 5.43 7.83
CA ASN A 350 -3.86 5.73 7.18
C ASN A 350 -3.63 4.70 6.06
N PHE A 351 -3.49 5.19 4.83
CA PHE A 351 -3.12 4.38 3.67
C PHE A 351 -1.61 4.37 3.49
N THR A 352 -1.05 3.19 3.18
CA THR A 352 0.33 3.03 2.74
C THR A 352 0.35 2.48 1.33
N VAL A 353 1.23 2.99 0.49
CA VAL A 353 1.43 2.48 -0.87
C VAL A 353 2.31 1.23 -0.89
N GLU A 354 3.09 1.01 0.18
CA GLU A 354 4.00 -0.12 0.31
C GLU A 354 3.27 -1.33 0.90
N GLU A 355 3.41 -2.49 0.26
CA GLU A 355 2.92 -3.73 0.85
C GLU A 355 3.84 -4.18 1.98
N SER A 356 3.26 -4.51 3.13
CA SER A 356 4.02 -5.03 4.28
C SER A 356 4.81 -6.30 3.90
N THR A 357 6.04 -6.42 4.38
CA THR A 357 6.83 -7.64 4.21
C THR A 357 6.55 -8.63 5.35
N PRO A 358 6.89 -9.93 5.23
CA PRO A 358 6.73 -10.88 6.34
C PRO A 358 7.52 -10.54 7.60
N LEU A 359 8.48 -9.61 7.52
CA LEU A 359 9.35 -9.21 8.62
C LEU A 359 9.11 -7.77 9.08
N ASP A 360 8.35 -6.98 8.32
CA ASP A 360 8.10 -5.56 8.56
C ASP A 360 6.66 -5.24 8.16
N VAL A 361 5.84 -4.97 9.17
CA VAL A 361 4.41 -4.76 9.04
C VAL A 361 4.06 -3.38 9.56
N GLN A 362 3.53 -2.54 8.68
CA GLN A 362 3.00 -1.24 9.05
C GLN A 362 1.51 -1.36 9.38
N VAL A 363 1.07 -0.78 10.49
CA VAL A 363 -0.36 -0.70 10.86
C VAL A 363 -1.03 0.40 10.05
N ALA A 364 -1.16 0.16 8.76
CA ALA A 364 -1.80 1.04 7.78
C ALA A 364 -2.57 0.17 6.77
N VAL A 365 -3.52 0.76 6.06
CA VAL A 365 -4.23 0.09 4.97
C VAL A 365 -3.26 -0.04 3.80
N ASP A 366 -2.84 -1.26 3.50
CA ASP A 366 -1.91 -1.57 2.40
C ASP A 366 -2.64 -2.15 1.18
N PRO A 367 -2.00 -2.21 -0.01
CA PRO A 367 -2.61 -2.77 -1.21
C PRO A 367 -2.98 -4.25 -1.09
N GLU A 368 -2.34 -5.03 -0.21
CA GLU A 368 -2.75 -6.42 0.01
C GLU A 368 -4.13 -6.51 0.67
N MET A 369 -4.44 -5.61 1.60
CA MET A 369 -5.74 -5.62 2.28
C MET A 369 -6.90 -5.55 1.28
N LEU A 370 -6.68 -4.99 0.10
CA LEU A 370 -7.62 -5.00 -1.01
C LEU A 370 -8.04 -6.42 -1.34
N GLY A 371 -7.10 -7.32 -1.59
CA GLY A 371 -7.39 -8.72 -1.87
C GLY A 371 -8.31 -9.34 -0.81
N LYS A 372 -8.01 -9.12 0.47
CA LYS A 372 -8.81 -9.65 1.59
C LYS A 372 -10.20 -9.03 1.72
N VAL A 373 -10.33 -7.72 1.52
CA VAL A 373 -11.61 -7.00 1.55
C VAL A 373 -12.51 -7.52 0.43
N PHE A 374 -11.93 -7.67 -0.75
CA PHE A 374 -12.64 -8.02 -1.96
C PHE A 374 -13.04 -9.49 -2.02
N GLU A 375 -12.16 -10.40 -1.62
CA GLU A 375 -12.51 -11.83 -1.45
C GLU A 375 -13.69 -12.02 -0.50
N LYS A 376 -13.75 -11.30 0.62
CA LYS A 376 -14.89 -11.39 1.54
C LYS A 376 -16.19 -10.84 0.95
N LEU A 377 -16.12 -9.80 0.11
CA LEU A 377 -17.27 -9.28 -0.62
C LEU A 377 -17.77 -10.30 -1.65
N ILE A 378 -16.86 -10.99 -2.35
CA ILE A 378 -17.15 -12.08 -3.30
C ILE A 378 -17.77 -13.28 -2.56
N LEU A 379 -17.12 -13.78 -1.50
CA LEU A 379 -17.53 -14.95 -0.71
C LEU A 379 -18.93 -14.81 -0.09
N LYS A 380 -19.36 -13.59 0.24
CA LYS A 380 -20.72 -13.34 0.77
C LYS A 380 -21.78 -13.28 -0.32
N ARG A 381 -21.41 -12.90 -1.55
CA ARG A 381 -22.30 -12.86 -2.73
C ARG A 381 -22.58 -14.26 -3.23
N ASP A 382 -21.54 -15.07 -3.42
CA ASP A 382 -21.66 -16.46 -3.86
C ASP A 382 -21.68 -17.43 -2.67
N ARG A 383 -22.87 -17.61 -2.08
CA ARG A 383 -23.12 -18.64 -1.04
C ARG A 383 -22.91 -20.08 -1.52
N LYS A 384 -22.56 -20.29 -2.80
CA LYS A 384 -22.27 -21.60 -3.39
C LYS A 384 -20.95 -21.53 -4.17
N ALA A 385 -19.91 -22.11 -3.60
CA ALA A 385 -18.74 -22.67 -4.31
C ALA A 385 -17.63 -21.72 -4.83
N GLY A 386 -17.43 -20.52 -4.26
CA GLY A 386 -16.19 -19.77 -4.49
C GLY A 386 -15.04 -20.34 -3.66
N GLY A 387 -14.10 -21.06 -4.27
CA GLY A 387 -12.86 -21.54 -3.62
C GLY A 387 -11.83 -20.44 -3.34
N SER A 388 -12.26 -19.19 -3.24
CA SER A 388 -11.42 -18.00 -3.07
C SER A 388 -10.92 -17.90 -1.63
N PHE A 389 -9.83 -18.63 -1.35
CA PHE A 389 -9.10 -18.52 -0.10
C PHE A 389 -7.79 -17.77 -0.34
N TYR A 390 -7.64 -16.62 0.31
CA TYR A 390 -6.38 -15.89 0.39
C TYR A 390 -5.24 -16.82 0.80
N THR A 391 -4.18 -16.86 -0.01
CA THR A 391 -2.95 -17.60 0.32
C THR A 391 -2.06 -16.74 1.22
N PRO A 392 -1.68 -17.20 2.43
CA PRO A 392 -0.81 -16.43 3.32
C PRO A 392 0.52 -16.06 2.64
N ARG A 393 1.00 -14.82 2.84
CA ARG A 393 2.26 -14.30 2.26
C ARG A 393 3.46 -15.24 2.41
N VAL A 394 3.58 -15.91 3.57
CA VAL A 394 4.68 -16.85 3.85
C VAL A 394 4.64 -18.04 2.89
N ILE A 395 3.44 -18.55 2.57
CA ILE A 395 3.25 -19.63 1.60
C ILE A 395 3.54 -19.14 0.19
N VAL A 396 3.05 -17.97 -0.19
CA VAL A 396 3.33 -17.36 -1.49
C VAL A 396 4.84 -17.23 -1.71
N THR A 397 5.54 -16.61 -0.76
CA THR A 397 6.99 -16.40 -0.81
C THR A 397 7.74 -17.72 -0.96
N PHE A 398 7.37 -18.71 -0.13
CA PHE A 398 7.98 -20.05 -0.20
C PHE A 398 7.79 -20.68 -1.57
N MET A 399 6.56 -20.70 -2.09
CA MET A 399 6.25 -21.32 -3.39
C MET A 399 6.96 -20.63 -4.56
N CYS A 400 7.02 -19.30 -4.56
CA CYS A 400 7.77 -18.55 -5.57
C CYS A 400 9.26 -18.91 -5.54
N ARG A 401 9.86 -19.02 -4.35
CA ARG A 401 11.26 -19.41 -4.19
C ARG A 401 11.53 -20.83 -4.64
N GLU A 402 10.66 -21.79 -4.29
CA GLU A 402 10.79 -23.17 -4.77
C GLU A 402 10.72 -23.26 -6.30
N ALA A 403 9.81 -22.51 -6.93
CA ALA A 403 9.70 -22.45 -8.39
C ALA A 403 10.98 -21.88 -9.03
N LEU A 404 11.52 -20.78 -8.49
CA LEU A 404 12.77 -20.19 -8.98
C LEU A 404 13.98 -21.10 -8.76
N LYS A 405 14.04 -21.81 -7.61
CA LYS A 405 15.10 -22.80 -7.34
C LYS A 405 15.09 -23.89 -8.38
N ARG A 406 13.91 -24.40 -8.72
CA ARG A 406 13.77 -25.45 -9.73
C ARG A 406 14.14 -24.97 -11.14
N TYR A 407 13.87 -23.70 -11.45
CA TYR A 407 14.18 -23.08 -12.74
C TYR A 407 15.67 -22.78 -12.92
N LEU A 408 16.29 -22.11 -11.93
CA LEU A 408 17.71 -21.73 -11.99
C LEU A 408 18.66 -22.89 -11.66
N GLY A 409 18.19 -23.84 -10.85
CA GLY A 409 18.92 -25.03 -10.39
C GLY A 409 19.44 -24.90 -8.96
N ASP A 410 19.58 -26.05 -8.28
CA ASP A 410 19.89 -26.13 -6.84
C ASP A 410 21.21 -25.44 -6.44
N LYS A 411 22.16 -25.29 -7.39
CA LYS A 411 23.40 -24.52 -7.20
C LYS A 411 23.13 -23.10 -6.71
N TYR A 412 22.00 -22.49 -7.11
CA TYR A 412 21.65 -21.11 -6.80
C TYR A 412 20.62 -20.99 -5.66
N ALA A 413 20.36 -22.07 -4.91
CA ALA A 413 19.47 -22.01 -3.75
C ALA A 413 19.90 -20.96 -2.70
N PRO A 414 21.21 -20.79 -2.36
CA PRO A 414 21.64 -19.72 -1.44
C PRO A 414 21.28 -18.31 -1.95
N LEU A 415 21.40 -18.08 -3.26
CA LEU A 415 20.99 -16.81 -3.88
C LEU A 415 19.48 -16.57 -3.73
N ILE A 416 18.65 -17.61 -3.80
CA ILE A 416 17.20 -17.41 -3.74
C ILE A 416 16.70 -17.29 -2.29
N GLU A 417 17.30 -18.04 -1.36
CA GLU A 417 16.82 -18.10 0.02
C GLU A 417 17.30 -16.94 0.88
N CYS A 418 18.58 -16.57 0.75
CA CYS A 418 19.18 -15.48 1.52
C CYS A 418 19.74 -14.35 0.62
N GLY A 419 19.70 -14.52 -0.71
CA GLY A 419 20.31 -13.56 -1.63
C GLY A 419 21.79 -13.38 -1.38
N ASP A 420 22.45 -14.50 -1.07
CA ASP A 420 23.89 -14.60 -1.06
C ASP A 420 24.41 -14.75 -2.49
N VAL A 421 25.20 -13.77 -2.91
CA VAL A 421 25.88 -13.76 -4.22
C VAL A 421 27.32 -14.28 -4.12
N SER A 422 27.74 -14.73 -2.93
CA SER A 422 29.08 -15.26 -2.72
C SER A 422 29.31 -16.50 -3.59
N GLY A 423 30.40 -16.50 -4.36
CA GLY A 423 30.71 -17.57 -5.30
C GLY A 423 30.02 -17.48 -6.67
N ILE A 424 29.29 -16.39 -6.97
CA ILE A 424 28.79 -16.10 -8.32
C ILE A 424 29.78 -15.18 -9.03
N SER A 425 30.33 -15.63 -10.15
CA SER A 425 31.20 -14.81 -11.00
C SER A 425 30.42 -13.70 -11.73
N VAL A 426 31.13 -12.71 -12.28
CA VAL A 426 30.53 -11.60 -13.02
C VAL A 426 29.79 -12.11 -14.26
N GLU A 427 30.39 -13.07 -14.97
CA GLU A 427 29.82 -13.72 -16.14
C GLU A 427 28.59 -14.54 -15.78
N GLU A 428 28.66 -15.36 -14.72
CA GLU A 428 27.50 -16.13 -14.23
C GLU A 428 26.36 -15.22 -13.78
N ALA A 429 26.65 -14.09 -13.15
CA ALA A 429 25.64 -13.11 -12.78
C ALA A 429 24.94 -12.52 -14.01
N GLY A 430 25.69 -12.25 -15.08
CA GLY A 430 25.14 -11.83 -16.37
C GLY A 430 24.21 -12.88 -16.99
N ASP A 431 24.65 -14.13 -17.05
CA ASP A 431 23.85 -15.25 -17.57
C ASP A 431 22.56 -15.47 -16.75
N LEU A 432 22.64 -15.31 -15.42
CA LEU A 432 21.48 -15.41 -14.55
C LEU A 432 20.49 -14.27 -14.79
N LEU A 433 20.95 -13.04 -14.98
CA LEU A 433 20.08 -11.91 -15.34
C LEU A 433 19.34 -12.17 -16.65
N ASP A 434 20.04 -12.70 -17.65
CA ASP A 434 19.44 -13.00 -18.96
C ASP A 434 18.40 -14.13 -18.85
N LYS A 435 18.64 -15.14 -18.00
CA LYS A 435 17.64 -16.16 -17.65
C LYS A 435 16.44 -15.59 -16.92
N LEU A 436 16.65 -14.70 -15.95
CA LEU A 436 15.56 -14.04 -15.21
C LEU A 436 14.72 -13.15 -16.13
N ALA A 437 15.33 -12.44 -17.08
CA ALA A 437 14.59 -11.65 -18.07
C ALA A 437 13.74 -12.53 -19.01
N ALA A 438 14.21 -13.75 -19.32
CA ALA A 438 13.51 -14.68 -20.19
C ALA A 438 12.39 -15.50 -19.50
N VAL A 439 12.32 -15.49 -18.16
CA VAL A 439 11.33 -16.31 -17.44
C VAL A 439 9.90 -15.87 -17.78
N ARG A 440 8.96 -16.80 -17.82
CA ARG A 440 7.53 -16.53 -18.00
C ARG A 440 6.78 -17.24 -16.88
N VAL A 441 6.03 -16.50 -16.09
CA VAL A 441 5.32 -16.97 -14.91
C VAL A 441 3.84 -16.78 -15.15
N VAL A 442 3.09 -17.87 -15.05
CA VAL A 442 1.65 -17.90 -15.31
C VAL A 442 0.94 -18.33 -14.03
N ASP A 443 -0.03 -17.53 -13.59
CA ASP A 443 -0.97 -17.87 -12.53
C ASP A 443 -2.39 -18.07 -13.10
N PRO A 444 -2.86 -19.32 -13.29
CA PRO A 444 -4.13 -19.62 -13.96
C PRO A 444 -5.36 -19.46 -13.05
N ALA A 445 -5.19 -19.03 -11.80
CA ALA A 445 -6.30 -18.67 -10.92
C ALA A 445 -5.82 -17.55 -10.01
N CYS A 446 -5.45 -16.44 -10.65
CA CYS A 446 -4.59 -15.44 -10.01
C CYS A 446 -5.24 -14.70 -8.85
N GLY A 447 -6.58 -14.76 -8.77
CA GLY A 447 -7.36 -14.05 -7.77
C GLY A 447 -6.93 -12.59 -7.71
N SER A 448 -6.74 -12.09 -6.49
CA SER A 448 -6.25 -10.73 -6.22
C SER A 448 -4.76 -10.51 -6.52
N GLY A 449 -4.09 -11.43 -7.21
CA GLY A 449 -2.71 -11.28 -7.70
C GLY A 449 -1.62 -11.64 -6.69
N ALA A 450 -1.92 -12.45 -5.67
CA ALA A 450 -0.96 -12.75 -4.59
C ALA A 450 0.34 -13.38 -5.09
N TYR A 451 0.28 -14.41 -5.95
CA TYR A 451 1.49 -15.01 -6.53
C TYR A 451 2.17 -14.13 -7.58
N LEU A 452 1.41 -13.33 -8.34
CA LEU A 452 1.97 -12.38 -9.30
C LEU A 452 2.86 -11.35 -8.58
N LEU A 453 2.36 -10.74 -7.51
CA LEU A 453 3.15 -9.81 -6.69
C LEU A 453 4.27 -10.51 -5.93
N GLY A 454 4.04 -11.71 -5.39
CA GLY A 454 5.07 -12.50 -4.73
C GLY A 454 6.25 -12.78 -5.66
N MET A 455 5.97 -13.18 -6.90
CA MET A 455 6.98 -13.43 -7.91
C MET A 455 7.66 -12.13 -8.37
N LEU A 456 6.91 -11.03 -8.54
CA LEU A 456 7.47 -9.72 -8.84
C LEU A 456 8.55 -9.34 -7.82
N HIS A 457 8.26 -9.47 -6.53
CA HIS A 457 9.21 -9.16 -5.46
C HIS A 457 10.46 -10.05 -5.49
N GLU A 458 10.30 -11.36 -5.64
CA GLU A 458 11.44 -12.28 -5.69
C GLU A 458 12.32 -12.01 -6.93
N LEU A 459 11.71 -11.83 -8.11
CA LEU A 459 12.43 -11.46 -9.33
C LEU A 459 13.14 -10.12 -9.18
N PHE A 460 12.50 -9.11 -8.61
CA PHE A 460 13.08 -7.78 -8.39
C PHE A 460 14.31 -7.83 -7.48
N VAL A 461 14.22 -8.51 -6.33
CA VAL A 461 15.32 -8.63 -5.37
C VAL A 461 16.51 -9.36 -5.99
N LEU A 462 16.28 -10.47 -6.69
CA LEU A 462 17.33 -11.21 -7.38
C LEU A 462 18.01 -10.36 -8.46
N ASN A 463 17.20 -9.70 -9.29
CA ASN A 463 17.66 -8.79 -10.33
C ASN A 463 18.56 -7.69 -9.77
N LYS A 464 18.15 -7.01 -8.69
CA LYS A 464 18.93 -5.93 -8.06
C LYS A 464 20.29 -6.40 -7.53
N LYS A 465 20.32 -7.57 -6.87
CA LYS A 465 21.54 -8.18 -6.33
C LYS A 465 22.50 -8.65 -7.43
N LEU A 466 21.97 -9.32 -8.44
CA LEU A 466 22.76 -9.84 -9.56
C LEU A 466 23.30 -8.71 -10.44
N ASP A 467 22.55 -7.63 -10.66
CA ASP A 467 23.01 -6.49 -11.46
C ASP A 467 24.22 -5.79 -10.84
N THR A 468 24.18 -5.61 -9.52
CA THR A 468 25.31 -5.11 -8.74
C THR A 468 26.53 -6.04 -8.89
N THR A 469 26.30 -7.36 -8.85
CA THR A 469 27.36 -8.38 -8.94
C THR A 469 27.95 -8.49 -10.34
N ALA A 470 27.11 -8.44 -11.37
CA ALA A 470 27.48 -8.50 -12.78
C ALA A 470 28.23 -7.25 -13.25
N ARG A 471 28.38 -6.23 -12.39
CA ARG A 471 28.94 -4.92 -12.72
C ARG A 471 28.28 -4.29 -13.96
N ARG A 472 27.06 -4.73 -14.29
CA ARG A 472 26.20 -4.14 -15.32
C ARG A 472 25.55 -2.87 -14.76
N ALA A 473 26.30 -2.09 -13.97
CA ALA A 473 25.90 -0.94 -13.17
C ALA A 473 25.43 0.26 -14.02
N ASN A 474 24.49 -0.01 -14.92
CA ASN A 474 23.53 0.93 -15.38
C ASN A 474 22.60 1.09 -14.18
N ALA A 475 22.46 2.31 -13.67
CA ALA A 475 21.40 2.61 -12.72
C ALA A 475 20.06 2.41 -13.44
N ARG A 476 19.62 1.16 -13.61
CA ARG A 476 18.22 0.90 -13.95
C ARG A 476 17.45 1.34 -12.72
N ASP A 477 16.69 2.39 -12.92
CA ASP A 477 15.67 2.83 -11.99
C ASP A 477 14.84 1.63 -11.51
N ASP A 478 14.60 1.54 -10.21
CA ASP A 478 13.83 0.44 -9.60
C ASP A 478 12.42 0.37 -10.21
N TYR A 479 11.86 1.52 -10.61
CA TYR A 479 10.64 1.60 -11.41
C TYR A 479 10.76 0.83 -12.72
N LYS A 480 11.80 1.11 -13.53
CA LYS A 480 12.02 0.44 -14.82
C LYS A 480 12.23 -1.06 -14.65
N ARG A 481 12.93 -1.47 -13.59
CA ARG A 481 13.16 -2.90 -13.30
C ARG A 481 11.84 -3.61 -12.97
N LYS A 482 10.97 -3.01 -12.16
CA LYS A 482 9.64 -3.58 -11.90
C LYS A 482 8.76 -3.57 -13.14
N LEU A 483 8.81 -2.50 -13.93
CA LEU A 483 8.06 -2.38 -15.19
C LEU A 483 8.44 -3.49 -16.17
N ASP A 484 9.74 -3.71 -16.38
CA ASP A 484 10.27 -4.79 -17.19
C ASP A 484 9.71 -6.16 -16.74
N ILE A 485 9.69 -6.41 -15.42
CA ILE A 485 9.20 -7.67 -14.86
C ILE A 485 7.70 -7.83 -15.10
N ILE A 486 6.91 -6.80 -14.82
CA ILE A 486 5.45 -6.82 -14.99
C ILE A 486 5.08 -7.03 -16.46
N GLN A 487 5.75 -6.35 -17.38
CA GLN A 487 5.45 -6.41 -18.81
C GLN A 487 5.85 -7.75 -19.43
N ASN A 488 6.99 -8.30 -19.03
CA ASN A 488 7.59 -9.42 -19.75
C ASN A 488 7.46 -10.76 -19.03
N ASN A 489 7.36 -10.78 -17.70
CA ASN A 489 7.46 -12.03 -16.94
C ASN A 489 6.13 -12.51 -16.37
N LEU A 490 5.15 -11.64 -16.12
CA LEU A 490 3.97 -11.99 -15.32
C LEU A 490 2.70 -12.10 -16.18
N PHE A 491 1.99 -13.22 -16.01
CA PHE A 491 0.74 -13.53 -16.71
C PHE A 491 -0.25 -14.15 -15.74
N GLY A 492 -1.52 -13.74 -15.81
CA GLY A 492 -2.56 -14.19 -14.90
C GLY A 492 -3.91 -14.37 -15.58
N VAL A 493 -4.70 -15.32 -15.11
CA VAL A 493 -6.11 -15.47 -15.50
C VAL A 493 -6.93 -15.76 -14.26
N ASP A 494 -8.12 -15.15 -14.16
CA ASP A 494 -9.11 -15.52 -13.14
C ASP A 494 -10.54 -15.42 -13.70
N LEU A 495 -11.44 -16.22 -13.15
CA LEU A 495 -12.85 -16.22 -13.57
C LEU A 495 -13.57 -14.95 -13.12
N ASP A 496 -13.16 -14.38 -11.99
CA ASP A 496 -13.77 -13.19 -11.44
C ASP A 496 -13.09 -11.93 -11.98
N ASP A 497 -13.83 -11.17 -12.79
CA ASP A 497 -13.44 -9.85 -13.30
C ASP A 497 -12.93 -8.92 -12.20
N PHE A 498 -13.55 -9.02 -11.02
CA PHE A 498 -13.13 -8.19 -9.91
C PHE A 498 -11.76 -8.55 -9.39
N ALA A 499 -11.48 -9.84 -9.25
CA ALA A 499 -10.20 -10.32 -8.74
C ALA A 499 -9.06 -9.88 -9.68
N VAL A 500 -9.28 -9.99 -11.00
CA VAL A 500 -8.39 -9.49 -12.05
C VAL A 500 -8.12 -7.99 -11.90
N HIS A 501 -9.17 -7.17 -11.73
CA HIS A 501 -9.00 -5.73 -11.53
C HIS A 501 -8.17 -5.39 -10.28
N ILE A 502 -8.31 -6.16 -9.20
CA ILE A 502 -7.50 -5.99 -7.99
C ILE A 502 -6.05 -6.42 -8.20
N ALA A 503 -5.80 -7.50 -8.94
CA ALA A 503 -4.45 -7.91 -9.30
C ALA A 503 -3.73 -6.81 -10.09
N ARG A 504 -4.39 -6.24 -11.11
CA ARG A 504 -3.86 -5.11 -11.90
C ARG A 504 -3.60 -3.89 -11.02
N LEU A 505 -4.57 -3.53 -10.17
CA LEU A 505 -4.47 -2.42 -9.22
C LEU A 505 -3.24 -2.53 -8.31
N ARG A 506 -3.02 -3.71 -7.73
CA ARG A 506 -1.89 -3.96 -6.83
C ARG A 506 -0.55 -3.90 -7.57
N LEU A 507 -0.48 -4.38 -8.80
CA LEU A 507 0.73 -4.26 -9.63
C LEU A 507 1.03 -2.81 -9.99
N TRP A 508 0.03 -2.01 -10.37
CA TRP A 508 0.24 -0.57 -10.60
C TRP A 508 0.68 0.16 -9.34
N LEU A 509 0.07 -0.12 -8.18
CA LEU A 509 0.51 0.46 -6.91
C LEU A 509 1.97 0.09 -6.61
N SER A 510 2.38 -1.16 -6.88
CA SER A 510 3.77 -1.59 -6.71
C SER A 510 4.78 -0.85 -7.60
N LEU A 511 4.35 -0.35 -8.76
CA LEU A 511 5.14 0.49 -9.67
C LEU A 511 5.19 1.94 -9.18
N VAL A 512 4.02 2.50 -8.87
CA VAL A 512 3.86 3.88 -8.37
C VAL A 512 4.70 4.12 -7.11
N VAL A 513 4.90 3.08 -6.29
CA VAL A 513 5.78 3.13 -5.12
C VAL A 513 7.21 3.56 -5.46
N GLU A 514 7.77 3.06 -6.57
CA GLU A 514 9.20 3.20 -6.88
C GLU A 514 9.54 4.50 -7.60
N PHE A 515 8.56 5.23 -8.10
CA PHE A 515 8.81 6.47 -8.82
C PHE A 515 9.14 7.61 -7.84
N ASP A 516 10.35 8.17 -7.98
CA ASP A 516 10.86 9.25 -7.12
C ASP A 516 10.33 10.61 -7.57
N THR A 517 9.73 11.35 -6.63
CA THR A 517 9.19 12.70 -6.85
C THR A 517 10.22 13.80 -6.75
N ALA A 518 11.42 13.52 -6.22
CA ALA A 518 12.46 14.52 -6.00
C ALA A 518 12.99 15.14 -7.31
N SER A 519 12.79 14.47 -8.44
CA SER A 519 13.16 14.97 -9.78
C SER A 519 12.22 16.06 -10.32
N GLY A 520 11.01 16.21 -9.75
CA GLY A 520 9.96 17.08 -10.29
C GLY A 520 9.35 16.58 -11.61
N GLU A 521 9.71 15.37 -12.05
CA GLU A 521 9.13 14.74 -13.24
C GLU A 521 7.80 14.06 -12.89
N LYS A 522 6.87 14.02 -13.87
CA LYS A 522 5.62 13.26 -13.72
C LYS A 522 5.88 11.79 -14.02
N PRO A 523 5.16 10.86 -13.37
CA PRO A 523 5.29 9.44 -13.64
C PRO A 523 4.99 9.13 -15.10
N ASP A 524 5.71 8.15 -15.64
CA ASP A 524 5.36 7.56 -16.93
C ASP A 524 3.95 6.91 -16.85
N PRO A 525 3.23 6.84 -17.97
CA PRO A 525 1.94 6.15 -18.04
C PRO A 525 2.09 4.70 -17.58
N LEU A 526 1.12 4.22 -16.80
CA LEU A 526 1.03 2.83 -16.37
C LEU A 526 0.95 1.89 -17.58
N PRO A 527 1.57 0.70 -17.48
CA PRO A 527 1.47 -0.30 -18.53
C PRO A 527 0.02 -0.76 -18.68
N ASN A 528 -0.39 -1.00 -19.92
CA ASN A 528 -1.63 -1.72 -20.18
C ASN A 528 -1.43 -3.19 -19.78
N LEU A 529 -2.14 -3.63 -18.73
CA LEU A 529 -2.07 -5.00 -18.20
C LEU A 529 -3.20 -5.90 -18.72
N ASP A 530 -4.11 -5.36 -19.53
CA ASP A 530 -5.33 -6.05 -19.94
C ASP A 530 -5.03 -7.33 -20.72
N PHE A 531 -3.97 -7.36 -21.53
CA PHE A 531 -3.57 -8.53 -22.33
C PHE A 531 -2.73 -9.58 -21.58
N LYS A 532 -2.35 -9.29 -20.34
CA LYS A 532 -1.46 -10.16 -19.53
C LYS A 532 -2.17 -10.73 -18.33
N ILE A 533 -3.15 -10.01 -17.80
CA ILE A 533 -3.96 -10.41 -16.66
C ILE A 533 -5.41 -10.30 -17.10
N GLU A 534 -6.03 -11.43 -17.45
CA GLU A 534 -7.33 -11.46 -18.12
C GLU A 534 -8.41 -12.16 -17.30
N THR A 535 -9.65 -11.76 -17.55
CA THR A 535 -10.82 -12.44 -17.00
C THR A 535 -11.21 -13.59 -17.91
N GLY A 536 -11.15 -14.81 -17.39
CA GLY A 536 -11.54 -15.99 -18.14
C GLY A 536 -11.48 -17.28 -17.34
N ASP A 537 -11.92 -18.36 -17.97
CA ASP A 537 -11.91 -19.67 -17.37
C ASP A 537 -10.67 -20.44 -17.84
N SER A 538 -9.69 -20.58 -16.96
CA SER A 538 -8.44 -21.29 -17.26
C SER A 538 -8.63 -22.77 -17.62
N LEU A 539 -9.79 -23.38 -17.37
CA LEU A 539 -10.10 -24.75 -17.81
C LEU A 539 -10.61 -24.80 -19.26
N THR A 540 -11.23 -23.73 -19.76
CA THR A 540 -11.90 -23.70 -21.07
C THR A 540 -11.27 -22.70 -22.06
N ALA A 541 -11.09 -21.44 -21.67
CA ALA A 541 -10.25 -20.43 -22.32
C ALA A 541 -10.22 -19.10 -21.50
N PRO A 542 -9.15 -18.29 -21.59
CA PRO A 542 -9.08 -16.94 -20.99
C PRO A 542 -10.11 -15.92 -21.53
N ASN A 543 -10.99 -16.30 -22.47
CA ASN A 543 -12.11 -15.49 -22.94
C ASN A 543 -13.23 -16.41 -23.45
N PRO A 544 -14.30 -16.67 -22.67
CA PRO A 544 -15.40 -17.54 -23.08
C PRO A 544 -16.21 -16.98 -24.26
N SER A 545 -16.13 -15.67 -24.52
CA SER A 545 -16.97 -14.97 -25.50
C SER A 545 -16.61 -15.27 -26.96
N ALA A 546 -15.44 -15.87 -27.24
CA ALA A 546 -14.92 -15.91 -28.60
C ALA A 546 -14.32 -17.25 -29.08
N ILE A 547 -14.47 -18.38 -28.38
CA ILE A 547 -13.83 -19.63 -28.82
C ILE A 547 -14.83 -20.79 -28.91
N THR A 548 -15.59 -20.78 -30.02
CA THR A 548 -15.87 -22.03 -30.76
C THR A 548 -14.86 -22.18 -31.89
N LEU A 549 -13.56 -21.98 -31.61
CA LEU A 549 -12.49 -22.11 -32.61
C LEU A 549 -11.63 -23.33 -32.28
N GLN A 550 -11.32 -24.12 -33.31
CA GLN A 550 -10.49 -25.31 -33.16
C GLN A 550 -9.06 -24.88 -32.77
N ARG A 551 -8.38 -25.71 -31.96
CA ARG A 551 -7.04 -25.45 -31.38
C ARG A 551 -6.00 -24.93 -32.38
N GLU A 552 -6.08 -25.33 -33.65
CA GLU A 552 -5.15 -24.88 -34.70
C GLU A 552 -5.38 -23.42 -35.14
N GLU A 553 -6.64 -22.94 -35.14
CA GLU A 553 -6.95 -21.55 -35.46
C GLU A 553 -6.54 -20.62 -34.31
N TYR A 554 -6.69 -21.06 -33.06
CA TYR A 554 -6.19 -20.31 -31.91
C TYR A 554 -4.67 -20.12 -31.97
N LEU A 555 -3.91 -21.17 -32.29
CA LEU A 555 -2.44 -21.08 -32.43
C LEU A 555 -2.02 -20.14 -33.57
N LYS A 556 -2.78 -20.09 -34.67
CA LYS A 556 -2.56 -19.11 -35.75
C LYS A 556 -2.89 -17.70 -35.31
N LEU A 557 -4.01 -17.48 -34.62
CA LEU A 557 -4.43 -16.17 -34.16
C LEU A 557 -3.47 -15.63 -33.09
N ALA A 558 -3.00 -16.48 -32.17
CA ALA A 558 -1.99 -16.14 -31.18
C ALA A 558 -0.64 -15.79 -31.83
N ALA A 559 -0.23 -16.51 -32.88
CA ALA A 559 0.97 -16.15 -33.64
C ALA A 559 0.82 -14.82 -34.38
N GLN A 560 -0.37 -14.54 -34.95
CA GLN A 560 -0.67 -13.26 -35.59
C GLN A 560 -0.73 -12.12 -34.57
N LEU A 561 -1.32 -12.35 -33.39
CA LEU A 561 -1.37 -11.39 -32.30
C LEU A 561 0.04 -11.07 -31.78
N PHE A 562 0.92 -12.07 -31.68
CA PHE A 562 2.30 -11.89 -31.26
C PHE A 562 3.12 -11.05 -32.25
N GLU A 563 2.87 -11.21 -33.56
CA GLU A 563 3.47 -10.35 -34.59
C GLU A 563 2.90 -8.92 -34.56
N LEU A 564 1.58 -8.77 -34.37
CA LEU A 564 0.92 -7.47 -34.19
C LEU A 564 1.35 -6.74 -32.91
N GLU A 565 1.50 -7.45 -31.79
CA GLU A 565 2.04 -6.91 -30.53
C GLU A 565 3.44 -6.36 -30.76
N LYS A 566 4.27 -7.06 -31.55
CA LYS A 566 5.63 -6.65 -31.88
C LYS A 566 5.66 -5.43 -32.80
N GLU A 567 4.79 -5.36 -33.80
CA GLU A 567 4.62 -4.19 -34.67
C GLU A 567 4.12 -2.96 -33.90
N TRP A 568 3.10 -3.11 -33.05
CA TRP A 568 2.55 -2.00 -32.25
C TRP A 568 3.51 -1.52 -31.14
N PHE A 569 4.33 -2.41 -30.57
CA PHE A 569 5.39 -2.01 -29.65
C PHE A 569 6.50 -1.22 -30.36
N GLU A 570 6.90 -1.62 -31.59
CA GLU A 570 7.97 -0.97 -32.34
C GLU A 570 7.54 0.34 -33.03
N GLU A 571 6.28 0.49 -33.45
CA GLU A 571 5.75 1.74 -34.04
C GLU A 571 5.27 2.75 -32.98
N GLY A 572 4.79 2.29 -31.82
CA GLY A 572 4.34 3.13 -30.71
C GLY A 572 5.44 4.02 -30.11
N GLU A 573 6.71 3.60 -30.16
CA GLU A 573 7.84 4.44 -29.76
C GLU A 573 8.20 5.52 -30.80
N LYS A 574 8.00 5.26 -32.10
CA LYS A 574 8.31 6.21 -33.17
C LYS A 574 7.25 7.30 -33.32
N GLU A 575 5.97 7.01 -33.13
CA GLU A 575 4.92 8.03 -33.24
C GLU A 575 4.76 8.89 -31.97
N ARG A 576 5.07 8.35 -30.78
CA ARG A 576 5.01 9.12 -29.52
C ARG A 576 6.16 10.12 -29.36
N GLY A 577 7.33 9.86 -29.96
CA GLY A 577 8.46 10.79 -29.97
C GLY A 577 8.33 11.96 -30.96
N VAL A 578 7.56 11.81 -32.05
CA VAL A 578 7.52 12.83 -33.12
C VAL A 578 6.41 13.86 -32.92
N LYS A 579 5.24 13.48 -32.37
CA LYS A 579 4.10 14.43 -32.22
C LYS A 579 4.24 15.44 -31.08
N VAL A 580 5.18 15.27 -30.15
CA VAL A 580 5.44 16.24 -29.07
C VAL A 580 6.42 17.35 -29.51
N SER A 581 7.18 17.14 -30.60
CA SER A 581 8.15 18.15 -31.10
C SER A 581 7.56 19.16 -32.10
N GLU A 582 6.43 18.87 -32.75
CA GLU A 582 5.89 19.71 -33.83
C GLU A 582 4.72 20.64 -33.46
N GLN A 583 4.19 20.57 -32.23
CA GLN A 583 3.15 21.52 -31.77
C GLN A 583 3.64 22.56 -30.73
N GLY A 584 4.95 22.58 -30.43
CA GLY A 584 5.56 23.59 -29.55
C GLY A 584 6.04 24.87 -30.23
N HIS A 585 5.99 24.96 -31.57
CA HIS A 585 6.35 26.16 -32.32
C HIS A 585 5.38 26.39 -33.48
N LYS A 586 4.23 27.00 -33.18
CA LYS A 586 3.58 28.01 -34.02
C LYS A 586 2.51 28.78 -33.27
#